data_AF-A0A9P9SZC1-F1
#
_entry.id   AF-A0A9P9SZC1-F1
#
_cell.length_a   1.000
_cell.length_b   1.000
_cell.length_c   1.000
_cell.angle_alpha   90.00
_cell.angle_beta   90.00
_cell.angle_gamma   90.00
#
_symmetry.space_group_name_H-M   'P 1'
#
loop_
_entity.id
_entity.type
_entity.pdbx_description
1 polymer ?
#
loop_
_entity_poly.entity_id
_entity_poly.type
_entity_poly.pdbx_seq_one_letter_code
_entity_poly.pdbx_strand_id
1 'polypeptide(L)'
;MHFSAVYMMLSGWAMLSTSTAAPNSIVARADGTATFQTFTVPTCDREEGTVRYQDVTTGACRPLTGGPVQSIRVYFASNQANCRINTFSGAGCTGDLTPYRFESFDAPCRLISNKLSYNVTC
;
A
#
# COMPACT_ATOMS: atom_id res chain seq x y z
N MET A 1 28.05 -33.55 49.41
CA MET A 1 27.62 -32.14 49.31
C MET A 1 28.87 -31.31 49.13
N HIS A 2 29.20 -30.91 47.90
CA HIS A 2 30.29 -29.98 47.61
C HIS A 2 29.98 -29.21 46.33
N PHE A 3 30.49 -27.98 46.30
CA PHE A 3 29.89 -26.78 45.74
C PHE A 3 30.22 -26.52 44.26
N SER A 4 29.34 -25.73 43.64
CA SER A 4 29.45 -25.07 42.34
C SER A 4 30.81 -24.42 42.08
N ALA A 5 31.29 -24.52 40.84
CA ALA A 5 32.25 -23.59 40.26
C ALA A 5 31.74 -23.11 38.90
N VAL A 6 31.61 -21.78 38.84
CA VAL A 6 31.19 -20.94 37.74
C VAL A 6 32.28 -20.92 36.66
N TYR A 7 31.92 -21.13 35.40
CA TYR A 7 32.66 -20.57 34.28
C TYR A 7 31.67 -19.97 33.27
N MET A 8 31.50 -18.65 33.41
CA MET A 8 31.17 -17.77 32.31
C MET A 8 32.26 -17.90 31.24
N MET A 9 31.90 -17.93 29.95
CA MET A 9 32.17 -16.80 29.03
C MET A 9 31.98 -17.17 27.54
N LEU A 10 31.24 -16.27 26.87
CA LEU A 10 31.46 -15.77 25.50
C LEU A 10 31.12 -16.69 24.30
N SER A 11 29.83 -16.86 24.02
CA SER A 11 29.33 -17.08 22.65
C SER A 11 28.47 -15.89 22.22
N GLY A 12 29.14 -14.76 21.97
CA GLY A 12 28.52 -13.51 21.52
C GLY A 12 28.84 -13.21 20.06
N TRP A 13 28.47 -14.12 19.13
CA TRP A 13 28.38 -13.74 17.73
C TRP A 13 27.01 -13.10 17.51
N ALA A 14 26.90 -11.82 17.86
CA ALA A 14 25.80 -10.99 17.41
C ALA A 14 25.96 -10.84 15.90
N MET A 15 25.36 -11.75 15.12
CA MET A 15 25.05 -11.48 13.74
C MET A 15 24.03 -10.35 13.75
N LEU A 16 24.51 -9.11 13.70
CA LEU A 16 23.76 -7.97 13.19
C LEU A 16 23.33 -8.36 11.78
N SER A 17 22.17 -9.00 11.70
CA SER A 17 21.39 -9.06 10.48
C SER A 17 20.95 -7.62 10.26
N THR A 18 21.82 -6.83 9.63
CA THR A 18 21.41 -5.66 8.90
C THR A 18 20.28 -6.14 8.01
N SER A 19 19.06 -5.81 8.41
CA SER A 19 17.92 -5.87 7.51
C SER A 19 18.25 -4.84 6.44
N THR A 20 18.99 -5.28 5.43
CA THR A 20 18.96 -4.65 4.12
C THR A 20 17.49 -4.67 3.76
N ALA A 21 16.85 -3.51 3.92
CA ALA A 21 15.55 -3.24 3.34
C ALA A 21 15.64 -3.77 1.91
N ALA A 22 14.89 -4.84 1.65
CA ALA A 22 15.01 -5.58 0.41
C ALA A 22 14.87 -4.57 -0.73
N PRO A 23 15.81 -4.56 -1.70
CA PRO A 23 15.71 -3.67 -2.83
C PRO A 23 14.36 -3.92 -3.47
N ASN A 24 13.60 -2.84 -3.66
CA ASN A 24 12.30 -2.77 -4.33
C ASN A 24 12.08 -4.00 -5.22
N SER A 25 11.43 -5.01 -4.66
CA SER A 25 11.07 -6.19 -5.42
C SER A 25 10.12 -5.67 -6.48
N ILE A 26 10.60 -5.61 -7.72
CA ILE A 26 9.74 -5.47 -8.88
C ILE A 26 9.05 -6.84 -8.97
N VAL A 27 8.04 -7.04 -8.12
CA VAL A 27 7.10 -8.14 -8.24
C VAL A 27 6.46 -7.93 -9.59
N ALA A 28 6.73 -8.84 -10.53
CA ALA A 28 6.03 -8.86 -11.80
C ALA A 28 4.54 -8.96 -11.47
N ARG A 29 3.79 -7.88 -11.73
CA ARG A 29 2.36 -7.83 -11.43
C ARG A 29 1.66 -8.90 -12.22
N ALA A 30 0.79 -9.64 -11.55
CA ALA A 30 -0.12 -10.51 -12.27
C ALA A 30 -1.05 -9.65 -13.14
N ASP A 31 -1.24 -10.10 -14.37
CA ASP A 31 -2.24 -9.61 -15.30
C ASP A 31 -3.59 -9.41 -14.57
N GLY A 32 -4.16 -8.19 -14.62
CA GLY A 32 -5.46 -7.87 -14.03
C GLY A 32 -5.40 -7.56 -12.53
N THR A 33 -4.24 -7.16 -12.02
CA THR A 33 -4.06 -6.68 -10.65
C THR A 33 -3.49 -5.25 -10.62
N ALA A 34 -3.73 -4.55 -9.52
CA ALA A 34 -3.27 -3.19 -9.29
C ALA A 34 -2.51 -3.10 -7.96
N THR A 35 -1.66 -2.10 -7.84
CA THR A 35 -1.10 -1.67 -6.56
C THR A 35 -1.69 -0.32 -6.22
N PHE A 36 -2.04 -0.17 -4.95
CA PHE A 36 -2.65 1.02 -4.42
C PHE A 36 -1.84 1.54 -3.24
N GLN A 37 -1.47 2.82 -3.23
CA GLN A 37 -0.85 3.46 -2.07
C GLN A 37 -1.65 4.69 -1.65
N THR A 38 -1.91 4.84 -0.36
CA THR A 38 -2.53 6.03 0.25
C THR A 38 -1.52 6.77 1.08
N PHE A 39 -1.61 8.10 1.11
CA PHE A 39 -0.70 8.98 1.83
C PHE A 39 -1.51 9.95 2.70
N THR A 40 -1.10 10.17 3.95
CA THR A 40 -1.72 11.15 4.89
C THR A 40 -1.31 12.59 4.60
N VAL A 41 -0.72 12.83 3.43
CA VAL A 41 -0.22 14.11 2.96
C VAL A 41 -0.77 14.37 1.55
N PRO A 42 -0.85 15.64 1.11
CA PRO A 42 -1.41 15.98 -0.21
C PRO A 42 -0.51 15.60 -1.40
N THR A 43 0.56 14.84 -1.18
CA THR A 43 1.55 14.48 -2.18
C THR A 43 2.05 13.03 -1.98
N CYS A 44 2.52 12.38 -3.04
CA CYS A 44 2.93 10.96 -3.03
C CYS A 44 4.45 10.77 -3.02
N ASP A 45 5.21 11.84 -2.79
CA ASP A 45 6.67 11.88 -2.71
C ASP A 45 7.19 11.62 -1.29
N ARG A 46 6.30 11.49 -0.30
CA ARG A 46 6.65 11.22 1.10
C ARG A 46 6.02 9.91 1.55
N GLU A 47 6.79 9.07 2.22
CA GLU A 47 6.33 7.78 2.79
C GLU A 47 5.56 7.96 4.13
N GLU A 48 5.32 9.20 4.55
CA GLU A 48 4.65 9.48 5.82
C GLU A 48 3.19 9.02 5.80
N GLY A 49 2.84 8.15 6.76
CA GLY A 49 1.49 7.60 6.89
C GLY A 49 1.05 6.77 5.68
N THR A 50 2.00 6.23 4.91
CA THR A 50 1.71 5.48 3.70
C THR A 50 1.17 4.09 4.02
N VAL A 51 0.08 3.70 3.34
CA VAL A 51 -0.43 2.34 3.36
C VAL A 51 -0.45 1.80 1.94
N ARG A 52 0.13 0.62 1.74
CA ARG A 52 0.24 -0.04 0.42
C ARG A 52 -0.57 -1.32 0.37
N TYR A 53 -1.36 -1.47 -0.68
CA TYR A 53 -2.06 -2.69 -1.04
C TYR A 53 -1.51 -3.18 -2.38
N GLN A 54 -1.09 -4.44 -2.43
CA GLN A 54 -0.57 -5.09 -3.64
C GLN A 54 -1.58 -6.12 -4.14
N ASP A 55 -1.47 -6.50 -5.41
CA ASP A 55 -2.27 -7.52 -6.07
C ASP A 55 -3.80 -7.31 -5.89
N VAL A 56 -4.23 -6.06 -6.01
CA VAL A 56 -5.64 -5.66 -5.88
C VAL A 56 -6.39 -6.10 -7.14
N THR A 57 -7.29 -7.06 -6.99
CA THR A 57 -8.14 -7.58 -8.07
C THR A 57 -9.32 -6.67 -8.37
N THR A 58 -9.96 -6.89 -9.52
CA THR A 58 -11.20 -6.20 -9.89
C THR A 58 -12.28 -6.32 -8.81
N GLY A 59 -13.03 -5.25 -8.57
CA GLY A 59 -14.11 -5.20 -7.58
C GLY A 59 -13.66 -5.14 -6.12
N ALA A 60 -12.37 -5.29 -5.82
CA ALA A 60 -11.87 -5.21 -4.45
C ALA A 60 -12.07 -3.81 -3.86
N CYS A 61 -12.71 -3.75 -2.69
CA CYS A 61 -12.88 -2.52 -1.95
C CYS A 61 -11.72 -2.33 -0.96
N ARG A 62 -11.05 -1.18 -0.98
CA ARG A 62 -9.96 -0.85 -0.06
C ARG A 62 -10.26 0.45 0.69
N PRO A 63 -10.01 0.50 2.00
CA PRO A 63 -10.16 1.74 2.75
C PRO A 63 -9.08 2.74 2.34
N LEU A 64 -9.43 4.01 2.37
CA LEU A 64 -8.52 5.13 2.22
C LEU A 64 -8.03 5.54 3.60
N THR A 65 -6.94 4.94 4.04
CA THR A 65 -6.35 5.22 5.35
C THR A 65 -5.66 6.59 5.36
N GLY A 66 -5.84 7.34 6.46
CA GLY A 66 -5.19 8.63 6.66
C GLY A 66 -6.08 9.88 6.57
N GLY A 67 -7.40 9.70 6.45
CA GLY A 67 -8.38 10.79 6.36
C GLY A 67 -9.77 10.39 6.87
N PRO A 68 -10.84 11.17 6.56
CA PRO A 68 -12.21 10.75 6.85
C PRO A 68 -12.52 9.41 6.20
N VAL A 69 -13.54 8.71 6.71
CA VAL A 69 -13.86 7.31 6.39
C VAL A 69 -14.24 7.12 4.91
N GLN A 70 -13.26 7.02 4.03
CA GLN A 70 -13.46 6.87 2.58
C GLN A 70 -12.91 5.52 2.09
N SER A 71 -13.30 5.13 0.89
CA SER A 71 -12.82 3.88 0.29
C SER A 71 -12.79 3.94 -1.23
N ILE A 72 -12.11 2.98 -1.83
CA ILE A 72 -11.84 2.91 -3.26
C ILE A 72 -12.14 1.52 -3.79
N ARG A 73 -12.62 1.44 -5.04
CA ARG A 73 -12.83 0.18 -5.75
C ARG A 73 -12.21 0.24 -7.14
N VAL A 74 -11.41 -0.78 -7.46
CA VAL A 74 -10.69 -0.90 -8.74
C VAL A 74 -11.48 -1.78 -9.70
N TYR A 75 -11.56 -1.40 -10.97
CA TYR A 75 -12.19 -2.17 -12.04
C TYR A 75 -11.27 -2.19 -13.25
N PHE A 76 -10.80 -3.35 -13.69
CA PHE A 76 -9.94 -3.42 -14.88
C PHE A 76 -10.76 -3.30 -16.16
N ALA A 77 -10.25 -2.56 -17.14
CA ALA A 77 -10.76 -2.59 -18.50
C ALA A 77 -10.35 -3.90 -19.18
N SER A 78 -11.01 -4.25 -20.29
CA SER A 78 -10.69 -5.46 -21.05
C SER A 78 -9.23 -5.51 -21.51
N ASN A 79 -8.60 -4.36 -21.74
CA ASN A 79 -7.16 -4.21 -21.85
C ASN A 79 -6.59 -3.85 -20.46
N GLN A 80 -6.07 -4.86 -19.77
CA GLN A 80 -5.61 -4.81 -18.37
C GLN A 80 -4.53 -3.75 -18.08
N ALA A 81 -4.03 -3.10 -19.13
CA ALA A 81 -3.22 -1.88 -19.10
C ALA A 81 -3.88 -0.67 -18.45
N ASN A 82 -5.21 -0.67 -18.33
CA ASN A 82 -5.96 0.43 -17.73
C ASN A 82 -6.96 -0.08 -16.70
N CYS A 83 -7.14 0.68 -15.63
CA CYS A 83 -8.12 0.42 -14.60
C CYS A 83 -8.93 1.67 -14.28
N ARG A 84 -10.21 1.47 -13.95
CA ARG A 84 -11.17 2.47 -13.51
C ARG A 84 -11.28 2.41 -12.00
N ILE A 85 -11.31 3.57 -11.37
CA ILE A 85 -11.16 3.69 -9.92
C ILE A 85 -12.34 4.44 -9.32
N ASN A 86 -13.28 3.78 -8.66
CA ASN A 86 -14.39 4.50 -8.03
C ASN A 86 -14.04 4.86 -6.57
N THR A 87 -14.28 6.10 -6.16
CA THR A 87 -14.10 6.55 -4.77
C THR A 87 -15.44 6.76 -4.09
N PHE A 88 -15.53 6.38 -2.82
CA PHE A 88 -16.74 6.38 -2.02
C PHE A 88 -16.52 7.18 -0.74
N SER A 89 -17.55 7.93 -0.32
CA SER A 89 -17.50 8.76 0.89
C SER A 89 -17.59 7.99 2.21
N GLY A 90 -17.96 6.70 2.18
CA GLY A 90 -18.02 5.80 3.33
C GLY A 90 -16.99 4.66 3.29
N ALA A 91 -16.82 3.99 4.43
CA ALA A 91 -16.05 2.75 4.51
C ALA A 91 -16.77 1.62 3.75
N GLY A 92 -16.00 0.68 3.20
CA GLY A 92 -16.57 -0.50 2.54
C GLY A 92 -17.24 -0.22 1.19
N CYS A 93 -16.88 0.88 0.53
CA CYS A 93 -17.40 1.30 -0.77
C CYS A 93 -18.90 1.59 -0.73
N THR A 94 -19.28 2.36 0.29
CA THR A 94 -20.65 2.80 0.57
C THR A 94 -20.76 4.33 0.53
N GLY A 95 -21.99 4.85 0.52
CA GLY A 95 -22.23 6.29 0.47
C GLY A 95 -22.09 6.88 -0.93
N ASP A 96 -21.85 8.17 -0.99
CA ASP A 96 -21.77 8.91 -2.24
C ASP A 96 -20.62 8.41 -3.10
N LEU A 97 -20.96 8.08 -4.33
CA LEU A 97 -20.02 7.70 -5.36
C LEU A 97 -19.58 8.95 -6.10
N THR A 98 -18.28 9.18 -6.14
CA THR A 98 -17.70 10.10 -7.12
C THR A 98 -17.25 9.25 -8.33
N PRO A 99 -17.99 9.26 -9.44
CA PRO A 99 -17.63 8.48 -10.63
C PRO A 99 -16.33 9.02 -11.24
N TYR A 100 -15.51 8.10 -11.77
CA TYR A 100 -14.09 8.39 -12.03
C TYR A 100 -13.60 8.06 -13.45
N ARG A 101 -12.40 8.58 -13.73
CA ARG A 101 -11.58 8.52 -14.95
C ARG A 101 -10.83 7.18 -15.10
N PHE A 102 -10.28 6.94 -16.28
CA PHE A 102 -9.35 5.81 -16.50
C PHE A 102 -7.96 6.20 -16.01
N GLU A 103 -7.32 5.29 -15.28
CA GLU A 103 -5.91 5.39 -14.91
C GLU A 103 -5.10 4.35 -15.72
N SER A 104 -3.86 4.73 -16.06
CA SER A 104 -2.90 3.93 -16.83
C SER A 104 -1.70 3.51 -15.97
N PHE A 105 -0.70 2.87 -16.57
CA PHE A 105 0.53 2.42 -15.90
C PHE A 105 1.34 3.53 -15.22
N ASP A 106 1.34 4.74 -15.78
CA ASP A 106 1.92 5.90 -15.07
C ASP A 106 1.09 6.14 -13.81
N ALA A 107 1.74 6.25 -12.66
CA ALA A 107 1.10 6.41 -11.36
C ALA A 107 1.03 7.90 -10.95
N PRO A 108 0.18 8.74 -11.55
CA PRO A 108 0.08 10.12 -11.13
C PRO A 108 -0.49 10.17 -9.72
N CYS A 109 0.16 10.93 -8.84
CA CYS A 109 -0.39 11.21 -7.52
C CYS A 109 -1.74 11.95 -7.66
N ARG A 110 -2.78 11.42 -7.01
CA ARG A 110 -4.13 11.97 -7.02
C ARG A 110 -4.48 12.52 -5.66
N LEU A 111 -4.80 13.80 -5.61
CA LEU A 111 -5.30 14.46 -4.39
C LEU A 111 -6.78 14.12 -4.19
N ILE A 112 -7.14 13.64 -3.02
CA ILE A 112 -8.55 13.48 -2.61
C ILE A 112 -9.00 14.68 -1.77
N SER A 113 -8.14 15.10 -0.84
CA SER A 113 -8.36 16.26 0.02
C SER A 113 -7.02 16.89 0.40
N ASN A 114 -7.03 18.05 1.05
CA ASN A 114 -5.83 18.69 1.58
C ASN A 114 -5.03 17.84 2.60
N LYS A 115 -5.54 16.68 3.01
CA LYS A 115 -4.91 15.76 3.97
C LYS A 115 -4.65 14.36 3.40
N LEU A 116 -5.09 14.07 2.18
CA LEU A 116 -5.06 12.71 1.65
C LEU A 116 -4.80 12.73 0.15
N SER A 117 -3.80 11.95 -0.26
CA SER A 117 -3.55 11.62 -1.65
C SER A 117 -3.40 10.11 -1.82
N TYR A 118 -3.47 9.65 -3.06
CA TYR A 118 -3.21 8.26 -3.41
C TYR A 118 -2.51 8.16 -4.75
N ASN A 119 -1.86 7.03 -4.96
CA ASN A 119 -1.51 6.58 -6.30
C ASN A 119 -2.14 5.20 -6.55
N VAL A 120 -2.50 4.96 -7.80
CA VAL A 120 -2.85 3.65 -8.30
C VAL A 120 -1.93 3.40 -9.46
N THR A 121 -1.39 2.20 -9.51
CA THR A 121 -0.81 1.68 -10.73
C THR A 121 -1.69 0.48 -11.08
N CYS A 122 -2.25 0.50 -12.28
CA CYS A 122 -2.63 -0.71 -12.99
C CYS A 122 -1.28 -1.21 -13.54
#